data_AF-K2C2N2-F1
#
_entry.id   AF-K2C2N2-F1
#
_cell.length_a   1.000
_cell.length_b   1.000
_cell.length_c   1.000
_cell.angle_alpha   90.00
_cell.angle_beta   90.00
_cell.angle_gamma   90.00
#
_symmetry.space_group_name_H-M   'P 1'
#
loop_
_entity.id
_entity.type
_entity.pdbx_description
1 polymer ?
#
loop_
_entity_poly.entity_id
_entity_poly.type
_entity_poly.pdbx_seq_one_letter_code
_entity_poly.pdbx_strand_id
1 'polypeptide(L)'
;MIKQSWIITIVIFTLAFALRFNHFTNNSPFDWDQNRDYGEVAKIATGKLPILGPVAKGEGGFYLGSLYYYLLYPAYYFMSGSLSSLPLISLSIDAKSKLLPMIIMTYTKLGKVVSGILFYKFADNLCLWCQFY
;
A
#
# COMPACT_ATOMS: atom_id res chain seq x y z
N MET A 1 -13.30 27.14 -14.03
CA MET A 1 -12.94 25.81 -14.58
C MET A 1 -12.19 24.90 -13.60
N ILE A 2 -11.50 25.40 -12.56
CA ILE A 2 -10.83 24.53 -11.56
C ILE A 2 -11.84 23.74 -10.70
N LYS A 3 -12.96 24.35 -10.26
CA LYS A 3 -13.92 23.71 -9.36
C LYS A 3 -14.55 22.40 -9.89
N GLN A 4 -14.73 22.27 -11.21
CA GLN A 4 -15.33 21.07 -11.82
C GLN A 4 -14.36 19.88 -11.90
N SER A 5 -13.07 20.12 -12.16
CA SER A 5 -12.05 19.06 -12.21
C SER A 5 -11.90 18.35 -10.86
N TRP A 6 -12.06 19.08 -9.76
CA TRP A 6 -11.97 18.55 -8.40
C TRP A 6 -13.05 17.52 -8.08
N ILE A 7 -14.29 17.80 -8.52
CA ILE A 7 -15.42 16.89 -8.31
C ILE A 7 -15.17 15.57 -9.06
N ILE A 8 -14.71 15.64 -10.31
CA ILE A 8 -14.39 14.46 -11.11
C ILE A 8 -13.28 13.63 -10.45
N THR A 9 -12.21 14.28 -10.00
CA THR A 9 -11.11 13.61 -9.27
C THR A 9 -11.61 12.90 -8.02
N ILE A 10 -12.46 13.55 -7.22
CA ILE A 10 -13.05 12.94 -6.01
C ILE A 10 -13.94 11.75 -6.36
N VAL A 11 -14.79 11.87 -7.38
CA VAL A 11 -15.67 10.77 -7.82
C VAL A 11 -14.86 9.57 -8.31
N ILE A 12 -13.85 9.79 -9.17
CA ILE A 12 -12.99 8.71 -9.68
C ILE A 12 -12.24 8.04 -8.53
N PHE A 13 -11.68 8.82 -7.60
CA PHE A 13 -10.96 8.26 -6.46
C PHE A 13 -11.90 7.46 -5.55
N THR A 14 -13.09 7.97 -5.27
CA THR A 14 -14.09 7.29 -4.43
C THR A 14 -14.54 5.98 -5.07
N LEU A 15 -14.78 5.97 -6.39
CA LEU A 15 -15.14 4.77 -7.13
C LEU A 15 -13.99 3.75 -7.14
N ALA A 16 -12.76 4.18 -7.43
CA ALA A 16 -11.58 3.32 -7.42
C ALA A 16 -11.32 2.72 -6.03
N PHE A 17 -11.48 3.53 -4.98
CA PHE A 17 -11.40 3.08 -3.59
C PHE A 17 -12.49 2.04 -3.31
N ALA A 18 -13.76 2.35 -3.57
CA ALA A 18 -14.87 1.43 -3.35
C ALA A 18 -14.70 0.08 -4.09
N LEU A 19 -14.26 0.12 -5.35
CA LEU A 19 -14.00 -1.09 -6.15
C LEU A 19 -12.84 -1.91 -5.59
N ARG A 20 -11.82 -1.27 -5.00
CA ARG A 20 -10.66 -1.97 -4.42
C ARG A 20 -10.98 -2.70 -3.11
N PHE A 21 -11.95 -2.21 -2.35
CA PHE A 21 -12.48 -2.91 -1.16
C PHE A 21 -13.63 -3.86 -1.50
N ASN A 22 -14.21 -3.76 -2.71
CA ASN A 22 -15.20 -4.71 -3.18
C ASN A 22 -14.54 -6.09 -3.35
N HIS A 23 -15.13 -7.12 -2.75
CA HIS A 23 -14.57 -8.47 -2.66
C HIS A 23 -13.20 -8.59 -1.97
N PHE A 24 -12.89 -7.72 -0.99
CA PHE A 24 -11.65 -7.77 -0.21
C PHE A 24 -11.29 -9.17 0.30
N THR A 25 -12.26 -9.92 0.83
CA THR A 25 -12.05 -11.27 1.36
C THR A 25 -11.70 -12.31 0.29
N ASN A 26 -12.14 -12.12 -0.96
CA ASN A 26 -11.84 -13.07 -2.05
C ASN A 26 -10.57 -12.69 -2.81
N ASN A 27 -10.22 -11.40 -2.85
CA ASN A 27 -9.10 -10.88 -3.63
C ASN A 27 -7.78 -10.81 -2.84
N SER A 28 -7.81 -11.19 -1.55
CA SER A 28 -6.64 -11.17 -0.67
C SER A 28 -6.52 -12.49 0.10
N PRO A 29 -6.23 -13.61 -0.60
CA PRO A 29 -6.02 -14.88 0.06
C PRO A 29 -4.80 -14.78 1.00
N PHE A 30 -4.96 -15.35 2.20
CA PHE A 30 -3.88 -15.42 3.18
C PHE A 30 -2.89 -16.50 2.79
N ASP A 31 -2.01 -16.13 1.86
CA ASP A 31 -0.95 -16.99 1.35
C ASP A 31 0.38 -16.72 2.07
N TRP A 32 1.44 -17.36 1.60
CA TRP A 32 2.76 -17.38 2.20
C TRP A 32 3.31 -15.99 2.53
N ASP A 33 3.16 -15.01 1.63
CA ASP A 33 3.65 -13.65 1.83
C ASP A 33 2.89 -12.92 2.95
N GLN A 34 1.56 -13.07 3.03
CA GLN A 34 0.75 -12.51 4.11
C GLN A 34 1.10 -13.13 5.47
N ASN A 35 1.33 -14.45 5.48
CA ASN A 35 1.68 -15.16 6.71
C ASN A 35 3.07 -14.77 7.23
N ARG A 36 4.06 -14.64 6.33
CA ARG A 36 5.39 -14.12 6.68
C ARG A 36 5.29 -12.73 7.28
N ASP A 37 4.57 -11.83 6.61
CA ASP A 37 4.46 -10.44 7.04
C ASP A 37 3.73 -10.32 8.38
N TYR A 38 2.68 -11.14 8.59
CA TYR A 38 1.99 -11.26 9.87
C TYR A 38 2.94 -11.71 10.98
N GLY A 39 3.78 -12.71 10.71
CA GLY A 39 4.78 -13.22 11.66
C GLY A 39 5.80 -12.16 12.07
N GLU A 40 6.27 -11.32 11.12
CA GLU A 40 7.20 -10.23 11.45
C GLU A 40 6.54 -9.12 12.26
N VAL A 41 5.29 -8.75 11.95
CA VAL A 41 4.54 -7.76 12.74
C VAL A 41 4.23 -8.29 14.15
N ALA A 42 3.94 -9.59 14.29
CA ALA A 42 3.76 -10.21 15.59
C ALA A 42 5.04 -10.15 16.44
N LYS A 43 6.24 -10.30 15.85
CA LYS A 43 7.51 -10.10 16.56
C LYS A 43 7.65 -8.67 17.08
N ILE A 44 7.25 -7.67 16.29
CA ILE A 44 7.20 -6.25 16.71
C ILE A 44 6.29 -6.08 17.91
N ALA A 45 5.11 -6.72 17.91
CA ALA A 45 4.19 -6.70 19.04
C ALA A 45 4.79 -7.32 20.32
N THR A 46 5.72 -8.26 20.20
CA THR A 46 6.45 -8.84 21.34
C THR A 46 7.68 -8.03 21.78
N GLY A 47 7.90 -6.84 21.21
CA GLY A 47 9.02 -5.95 21.55
C GLY A 47 10.31 -6.22 20.78
N LYS A 48 10.31 -7.13 19.79
CA LYS A 48 11.45 -7.32 18.89
C LYS A 48 11.35 -6.31 17.74
N LEU A 49 12.24 -5.34 17.71
CA LEU A 49 12.29 -4.29 16.69
C LEU A 49 13.35 -4.63 15.63
N PRO A 50 13.02 -5.38 14.57
CA PRO A 50 13.98 -5.74 13.53
C PRO A 50 14.41 -4.50 12.75
N ILE A 51 15.73 -4.33 12.61
CA ILE A 51 16.32 -3.29 11.73
C ILE A 51 16.30 -3.78 10.28
N LEU A 52 16.48 -5.10 10.07
CA LEU A 52 16.41 -5.78 8.77
C LEU A 52 15.11 -6.59 8.72
N GLY A 53 14.36 -6.49 7.62
CA GLY A 53 13.16 -7.30 7.42
C GLY A 53 13.48 -8.76 7.07
N PRO A 54 12.47 -9.59 6.80
CA PRO A 54 12.65 -10.99 6.45
C PRO A 54 13.25 -11.12 5.04
N VAL A 55 13.78 -12.30 4.74
CA VAL A 55 14.34 -12.60 3.42
C VAL A 55 13.21 -12.69 2.39
N ALA A 56 13.35 -11.97 1.29
CA ALA A 56 12.46 -12.08 0.14
C ALA A 56 12.56 -13.49 -0.46
N LYS A 57 11.45 -14.02 -0.98
CA LYS A 57 11.37 -15.37 -1.54
C LYS A 57 12.42 -15.55 -2.67
N GLY A 58 13.35 -16.50 -2.52
CA GLY A 58 14.39 -16.83 -3.52
C GLY A 58 15.77 -17.08 -2.90
N GLU A 59 16.73 -17.53 -3.72
CA GLU A 59 18.10 -17.90 -3.30
C GLU A 59 19.05 -16.71 -3.02
N GLY A 60 18.52 -15.48 -2.92
CA GLY A 60 19.33 -14.27 -3.07
C GLY A 60 19.76 -13.53 -1.80
N GLY A 61 19.36 -13.94 -0.59
CA GLY A 61 19.72 -13.22 0.65
C GLY A 61 19.27 -11.75 0.67
N PHE A 62 18.25 -11.40 -0.12
CA PHE A 62 17.72 -10.04 -0.20
C PHE A 62 16.74 -9.82 0.94
N TYR A 63 16.97 -8.80 1.76
CA TYR A 63 16.12 -8.49 2.92
C TYR A 63 15.08 -7.45 2.55
N LEU A 64 13.84 -7.70 2.94
CA LEU A 64 12.76 -6.73 2.79
C LEU A 64 12.97 -5.56 3.76
N GLY A 65 12.50 -4.36 3.37
CA GLY A 65 12.64 -3.17 4.19
C GLY A 65 11.82 -3.27 5.48
N SER A 66 12.46 -3.10 6.65
CA SER A 66 11.79 -3.20 7.95
C SER A 66 10.72 -2.14 8.18
N LEU A 67 10.85 -0.98 7.54
CA LEU A 67 9.91 0.14 7.62
C LEU A 67 8.47 -0.27 7.29
N TYR A 68 8.28 -1.18 6.33
CA TYR A 68 6.95 -1.65 5.96
C TYR A 68 6.22 -2.29 7.16
N TYR A 69 6.89 -3.16 7.91
CA TYR A 69 6.29 -3.85 9.07
C TYR A 69 5.95 -2.90 10.22
N TYR A 70 6.74 -1.83 10.40
CA TYR A 70 6.39 -0.77 11.35
C TYR A 70 5.15 0.02 10.93
N LEU A 71 4.93 0.20 9.63
CA LEU A 71 3.70 0.84 9.12
C LEU A 71 2.48 -0.07 9.24
N LEU A 72 2.67 -1.39 9.20
CA LEU A 72 1.61 -2.38 9.41
C LEU A 72 1.20 -2.53 10.89
N TYR A 73 2.16 -2.38 11.80
CA TYR A 73 1.98 -2.62 13.24
C TYR A 73 0.79 -1.88 13.88
N PRO A 74 0.54 -0.58 13.61
CA PRO A 74 -0.62 0.11 14.19
C PRO A 74 -1.94 -0.58 13.87
N ALA A 75 -2.15 -1.02 12.62
CA ALA A 75 -3.38 -1.71 12.23
C ALA A 75 -3.51 -3.07 12.91
N TYR A 76 -2.42 -3.80 13.02
CA TYR A 76 -2.36 -5.05 13.79
C TYR A 76 -2.75 -4.82 15.25
N TYR A 77 -2.22 -3.78 15.89
CA TYR A 77 -2.51 -3.44 17.29
C TYR A 77 -3.98 -3.04 17.49
N PHE A 78 -4.51 -2.13 16.68
CA PHE A 78 -5.89 -1.65 16.80
C PHE A 78 -6.94 -2.71 16.47
N MET A 79 -6.61 -3.68 15.63
CA MET A 79 -7.50 -4.78 15.26
C MET A 79 -7.18 -6.09 16.01
N SER A 80 -6.49 -5.98 17.15
CA SER A 80 -6.18 -7.11 18.05
C SER A 80 -5.55 -8.33 17.36
N GLY A 81 -4.70 -8.09 16.36
CA GLY A 81 -4.02 -9.14 15.60
C GLY A 81 -4.92 -9.88 14.59
N SER A 82 -6.04 -9.33 14.16
CA SER A 82 -6.84 -9.97 13.09
C SER A 82 -6.03 -10.14 11.80
N LEU A 83 -6.20 -11.28 11.09
CA LEU A 83 -5.49 -11.55 9.84
C LEU A 83 -5.78 -10.50 8.76
N SER A 84 -7.00 -9.95 8.76
CA SER A 84 -7.44 -8.92 7.82
C SER A 84 -6.80 -7.55 8.05
N SER A 85 -6.11 -7.33 9.19
CA SER A 85 -5.51 -6.04 9.52
C SER A 85 -4.41 -5.63 8.54
N LEU A 86 -3.54 -6.57 8.16
CA LEU A 86 -2.40 -6.32 7.27
C LEU A 86 -2.85 -5.95 5.84
N PRO A 87 -3.72 -6.74 5.18
CA PRO A 87 -4.15 -6.37 3.83
C PRO A 87 -4.96 -5.08 3.82
N LEU A 88 -5.77 -4.81 4.86
CA LEU A 88 -6.56 -3.58 4.96
C LEU A 88 -5.68 -2.33 5.03
N ILE A 89 -4.64 -2.33 5.86
CA ILE A 89 -3.73 -1.18 5.95
C ILE A 89 -2.85 -1.06 4.71
N SER A 90 -2.42 -2.18 4.11
CA SER A 90 -1.63 -2.17 2.87
C SER A 90 -2.42 -1.55 1.72
N LEU A 91 -3.69 -1.93 1.53
CA LEU A 91 -4.57 -1.31 0.53
C LEU A 91 -4.84 0.16 0.82
N SER A 92 -4.95 0.53 2.10
CA SER A 92 -5.15 1.93 2.51
C SER A 92 -3.92 2.79 2.20
N ILE A 93 -2.71 2.27 2.42
CA ILE A 93 -1.45 2.95 2.07
C ILE A 93 -1.34 3.10 0.55
N ASP A 94 -1.63 2.03 -0.19
CA ASP A 94 -1.61 2.04 -1.66
C ASP A 94 -2.61 3.03 -2.27
N ALA A 95 -3.85 3.07 -1.76
CA ALA A 95 -4.84 4.03 -2.23
C ALA A 95 -4.41 5.48 -1.93
N LYS A 96 -3.85 5.74 -0.75
CA LYS A 96 -3.37 7.08 -0.35
C LYS A 96 -2.14 7.50 -1.17
N SER A 97 -1.23 6.59 -1.48
CA SER A 97 -0.03 6.89 -2.27
C SER A 97 -0.39 7.34 -3.69
N LYS A 98 -1.51 6.87 -4.25
CA LYS A 98 -2.06 7.26 -5.55
C LYS A 98 -2.89 8.56 -5.50
N LEU A 99 -3.54 8.85 -4.37
CA LEU A 99 -4.32 10.09 -4.21
C LEU A 99 -3.46 11.35 -4.31
N LEU A 100 -2.29 11.34 -3.66
CA LEU A 100 -1.39 12.49 -3.62
C LEU A 100 -0.92 12.97 -5.01
N PRO A 101 -0.33 12.12 -5.88
CA PRO A 101 0.06 12.54 -7.23
C PRO A 101 -1.14 12.95 -8.07
N MET A 102 -2.29 12.28 -7.91
CA MET A 102 -3.52 12.63 -8.63
C MET A 102 -4.02 14.05 -8.28
N ILE A 103 -3.94 14.44 -7.01
CA ILE A 103 -4.22 15.82 -6.55
C ILE A 103 -3.21 16.81 -7.14
N ILE A 104 -1.91 16.50 -7.08
CA ILE A 104 -0.84 17.36 -7.61
C ILE A 104 -1.03 17.57 -9.11
N MET A 105 -1.35 16.51 -9.86
CA MET A 105 -1.64 16.58 -11.31
C MET A 105 -2.91 17.39 -11.61
N THR A 106 -3.90 17.37 -10.73
CA THR A 106 -5.13 18.16 -10.90
C THR A 106 -4.87 19.67 -10.66
N TYR A 107 -3.99 20.01 -9.72
CA TYR A 107 -3.62 21.40 -9.42
C TYR A 107 -2.59 21.99 -10.37
N THR A 108 -1.62 21.19 -10.82
CA THR A 108 -0.63 21.64 -11.80
C THR A 108 -1.28 21.60 -13.17
N LYS A 109 -1.75 22.75 -13.67
CA LYS A 109 -2.31 22.91 -15.03
C LYS A 109 -1.49 22.07 -16.02
N LEU A 110 -2.15 21.13 -16.71
CA LEU A 110 -1.62 20.25 -17.76
C LEU A 110 -0.41 20.87 -18.50
N GLY A 111 0.78 20.53 -18.03
CA GLY A 111 2.03 21.10 -18.53
C GLY A 111 3.23 20.32 -18.06
N LYS A 112 3.10 18.98 -17.99
CA LYS A 112 4.17 17.96 -17.96
C LYS A 112 3.50 16.58 -17.84
N VAL A 113 2.89 16.12 -18.93
CA VAL A 113 2.36 14.74 -19.08
C VAL A 113 3.43 13.69 -18.73
N VAL A 114 4.71 14.03 -18.91
CA VAL A 114 5.87 13.18 -18.59
C VAL A 114 6.07 12.98 -17.08
N SER A 115 5.77 13.95 -16.22
CA SER A 115 5.98 13.80 -14.77
C SER A 115 4.94 12.89 -14.12
N GLY A 116 3.69 12.91 -14.60
CA GLY A 116 2.63 12.03 -14.11
C GLY A 116 2.86 10.56 -14.43
N ILE A 117 3.35 10.25 -15.65
CA ILE A 117 3.70 8.87 -16.04
C ILE A 117 4.92 8.37 -15.27
N LEU A 118 5.92 9.23 -15.03
CA LEU A 118 7.08 8.87 -14.19
C LEU A 118 6.66 8.63 -12.74
N PHE A 119 5.75 9.42 -12.19
CA PHE A 119 5.28 9.26 -10.81
C PHE A 119 4.33 8.06 -10.66
N TYR A 120 3.48 7.80 -11.66
CA TYR A 120 2.65 6.59 -11.70
C TYR A 120 3.54 5.35 -11.82
N LYS A 121 4.55 5.36 -12.70
CA LYS A 121 5.57 4.29 -12.74
C LYS A 121 6.38 4.19 -11.44
N PHE A 122 6.66 5.30 -10.76
CA PHE A 122 7.35 5.28 -9.46
C PHE A 122 6.45 4.73 -8.35
N ALA A 123 5.17 5.09 -8.33
CA ALA A 123 4.16 4.54 -7.44
C ALA A 123 3.88 3.06 -7.74
N ASP A 124 3.88 2.65 -9.02
CA ASP A 124 3.83 1.26 -9.45
C ASP A 124 5.12 0.51 -9.07
N ASN A 125 6.29 1.16 -9.06
CA ASN A 125 7.54 0.56 -8.56
C ASN A 125 7.58 0.47 -7.02
N LEU A 126 6.94 1.40 -6.30
CA LEU A 126 6.64 1.27 -4.87
C LEU A 126 5.58 0.18 -4.61
N CYS A 127 4.64 0.00 -5.54
CA CYS A 127 3.63 -1.05 -5.52
C CYS A 127 4.14 -2.39 -6.06
N LEU A 128 5.28 -2.44 -6.76
CA LEU A 128 5.97 -3.69 -7.14
C LEU A 128 6.52 -4.40 -5.90
N TRP A 129 6.77 -3.67 -4.81
CA TRP A 129 6.99 -4.27 -3.49
C TRP A 129 5.71 -4.89 -2.90
N CYS A 130 4.53 -4.49 -3.38
CA CYS A 130 3.25 -5.14 -3.11
C CYS A 130 2.86 -6.18 -4.19
N GLN A 131 3.65 -6.38 -5.26
CA GLN A 131 3.40 -7.42 -6.27
C GLN A 131 4.11 -8.75 -5.95
N PHE A 132 4.65 -8.88 -4.75
CA PHE A 132 4.85 -10.19 -4.11
C PHE A 132 3.59 -10.65 -3.36
N TYR A 133 2.42 -10.18 -3.79
CA TYR A 133 1.10 -10.72 -3.46
C TYR A 133 0.48 -11.33 -4.72
#